data_AF-A0A9P5P7V6-F1
#
_entry.id   AF-A0A9P5P7V6-F1
#
_cell.length_a   1.000
_cell.length_b   1.000
_cell.length_c   1.000
_cell.angle_alpha   90.00
_cell.angle_beta   90.00
_cell.angle_gamma   90.00
#
_symmetry.space_group_name_H-M   'P 1'
#
loop_
_entity.id
_entity.type
_entity.pdbx_description
1 polymer ?
#
loop_
_entity_poly.entity_id
_entity_poly.type
_entity_poly.pdbx_seq_one_letter_code
_entity_poly.pdbx_strand_id
1 'polypeptide(L)'
;APIYAFFHADPDVNFDSDGTAEYVTFSCAACRTQVRQGLKTTDKASTGALICHAKSCWGDEAVSAVQQSKSLDKAREAIRKIGKKSQSKLTAALRTVKGWAESFSTQPPTKKSICVVTARWVSEAAHPFRLVEDCCYRWLQREGRPTQYIPSKETVSHDVKHLYQ
;
A
#
# COMPACT_ATOMS: atom_id res chain seq x y z
N ALA A 1 -20.48 -12.66 4.42
CA ALA A 1 -19.68 -12.45 3.19
C ALA A 1 -18.19 -12.62 3.50
N PRO A 2 -17.36 -13.23 2.63
CA PRO A 2 -15.92 -13.43 2.86
C PRO A 2 -15.12 -12.12 3.03
N ILE A 3 -15.66 -11.00 2.55
CA ILE A 3 -15.01 -9.67 2.59
C ILE A 3 -14.67 -9.19 4.00
N TYR A 4 -15.39 -9.66 5.03
CA TYR A 4 -15.13 -9.32 6.42
C TYR A 4 -13.80 -9.86 6.96
N ALA A 5 -13.12 -10.73 6.20
CA ALA A 5 -11.78 -11.21 6.55
C ALA A 5 -10.71 -10.10 6.51
N PHE A 6 -10.94 -9.02 5.74
CA PHE A 6 -10.04 -7.87 5.63
C PHE A 6 -10.18 -6.84 6.77
N PHE A 7 -11.18 -7.02 7.63
CA PHE A 7 -11.55 -6.09 8.70
C PHE A 7 -11.44 -6.77 10.06
N HIS A 8 -11.36 -5.96 11.12
CA HIS A 8 -11.38 -6.45 12.50
C HIS A 8 -12.68 -7.20 12.80
N ALA A 9 -12.58 -8.21 13.67
CA ALA A 9 -13.68 -9.10 13.99
C ALA A 9 -14.80 -8.41 14.79
N ASP A 10 -14.44 -7.37 15.54
CA ASP A 10 -15.32 -6.60 16.40
C ASP A 10 -15.59 -5.23 15.76
N PRO A 11 -16.69 -5.08 15.00
CA PRO A 11 -17.09 -3.79 14.47
C PRO A 11 -17.92 -2.99 15.47
N ASP A 12 -17.87 -1.67 15.36
CA ASP A 12 -18.62 -0.76 16.21
C ASP A 12 -20.02 -0.50 15.62
N VAL A 13 -21.08 -0.78 16.39
CA VAL A 13 -22.45 -0.50 15.98
C VAL A 13 -22.85 0.89 16.47
N ASN A 14 -23.30 1.73 15.54
CA ASN A 14 -23.75 3.08 15.83
C ASN A 14 -25.27 3.15 15.73
N PHE A 15 -25.89 3.80 16.71
CA PHE A 15 -27.34 3.95 16.83
C PHE A 15 -27.75 5.40 16.54
N ASP A 16 -28.92 5.58 15.93
CA ASP A 16 -29.54 6.89 15.75
C ASP A 16 -30.16 7.40 17.06
N SER A 17 -30.71 8.62 17.02
CA SER A 17 -31.40 9.25 18.15
C SER A 17 -32.58 8.45 18.70
N ASP A 18 -33.14 7.56 17.87
CA ASP A 18 -34.31 6.74 18.19
C ASP A 18 -33.89 5.36 18.73
N GLY A 19 -32.58 5.13 18.91
CA GLY A 19 -32.02 3.86 19.39
C GLY A 19 -31.96 2.75 18.33
N THR A 20 -32.20 3.08 17.06
CA THR A 20 -32.15 2.12 15.94
C THR A 20 -30.73 2.09 15.37
N ALA A 21 -30.19 0.89 15.10
CA ALA A 21 -28.86 0.74 14.53
C ALA A 21 -28.81 1.35 13.10
N GLU A 22 -28.00 2.40 12.93
CA GLU A 22 -27.93 3.19 11.70
C GLU A 22 -26.82 2.69 10.78
N TYR A 23 -25.62 2.46 11.34
CA TYR A 23 -24.46 1.94 10.61
C TYR A 23 -23.55 1.08 11.48
N VAL A 24 -22.92 0.08 10.85
CA VAL A 24 -21.82 -0.70 11.41
C VAL A 24 -20.51 -0.14 10.89
N THR A 25 -19.56 0.14 11.77
CA THR A 25 -18.24 0.64 11.43
C THR A 25 -17.23 -0.49 11.52
N PHE A 26 -16.60 -0.81 10.39
CA PHE A 26 -15.55 -1.81 10.29
C PHE A 26 -14.18 -1.15 10.20
N SER A 27 -13.26 -1.56 11.07
CA SER A 27 -11.87 -1.11 11.01
C SER A 27 -11.04 -2.02 10.10
N CYS A 28 -10.36 -1.46 9.11
CA CYS A 28 -9.50 -2.23 8.20
C CYS A 28 -8.26 -2.79 8.92
N ALA A 29 -7.95 -4.08 8.73
CA ALA A 29 -6.82 -4.72 9.40
C ALA A 29 -5.44 -4.18 8.93
N ALA A 30 -5.34 -3.63 7.72
CA ALA A 30 -4.10 -3.09 7.16
C ALA A 30 -3.86 -1.61 7.49
N CYS A 31 -4.84 -0.74 7.18
CA CYS A 31 -4.69 0.71 7.32
C CYS A 31 -5.39 1.32 8.54
N ARG A 32 -6.22 0.54 9.26
CA ARG A 32 -7.04 1.00 10.41
C ARG A 32 -8.09 2.06 10.07
N THR A 33 -8.27 2.41 8.80
CA THR A 33 -9.38 3.26 8.35
C THR A 33 -10.70 2.59 8.64
N GLN A 34 -11.65 3.38 9.13
CA GLN A 34 -13.01 2.97 9.43
C GLN A 34 -13.88 3.07 8.17
N VAL A 35 -14.59 2.00 7.84
CA VAL A 35 -15.53 1.92 6.73
C VAL A 35 -16.92 1.63 7.27
N ARG A 36 -17.90 2.46 6.90
CA ARG A 36 -19.28 2.33 7.36
C ARG A 36 -20.09 1.45 6.43
N GLN A 37 -20.90 0.56 6.99
CA GLN A 37 -21.93 -0.22 6.30
C GLN A 37 -23.29 0.20 6.85
N GLY A 38 -24.18 0.70 5.98
CA GLY A 38 -25.52 1.15 6.38
C GLY A 38 -26.43 -0.01 6.80
N LEU A 39 -27.24 0.23 7.83
CA LEU A 39 -28.21 -0.73 8.37
C LEU A 39 -29.66 -0.27 8.26
N LYS A 40 -29.96 0.91 7.73
CA LYS A 40 -31.32 1.50 7.78
C LYS A 40 -32.15 1.26 6.50
N THR A 41 -31.53 1.29 5.33
CA THR A 41 -32.21 1.33 4.02
C THR A 41 -32.28 -0.02 3.31
N THR A 42 -32.87 -0.05 2.10
CA THR A 42 -32.96 -1.21 1.19
C THR A 42 -31.60 -1.87 0.91
N ASP A 43 -30.49 -1.13 1.08
CA ASP A 43 -29.11 -1.59 0.92
C ASP A 43 -28.50 -2.18 2.20
N LYS A 44 -29.33 -2.68 3.13
CA LYS A 44 -28.99 -3.24 4.46
C LYS A 44 -27.89 -4.31 4.48
N ALA A 45 -27.44 -4.79 3.33
CA ALA A 45 -26.37 -5.77 3.17
C ALA A 45 -25.31 -5.39 2.12
N SER A 46 -25.28 -4.14 1.65
CA SER A 46 -24.33 -3.73 0.61
C SER A 46 -22.90 -3.74 1.14
N THR A 47 -22.12 -4.69 0.63
CA THR A 47 -20.68 -4.77 0.90
C THR A 47 -19.85 -3.93 -0.06
N GLY A 48 -20.47 -3.10 -0.90
CA GLY A 48 -19.79 -2.32 -1.94
C GLY A 48 -18.68 -1.43 -1.39
N ALA A 49 -18.97 -0.67 -0.32
CA ALA A 49 -17.97 0.19 0.34
C ALA A 49 -16.79 -0.61 0.91
N LEU A 50 -17.07 -1.76 1.53
CA LEU A 50 -16.06 -2.67 2.08
C LEU A 50 -15.19 -3.26 0.95
N ILE A 51 -15.79 -3.65 -0.18
CA ILE A 51 -15.09 -4.20 -1.34
C ILE A 51 -14.19 -3.14 -1.97
N CYS A 52 -14.70 -1.92 -2.22
CA CYS A 52 -13.91 -0.83 -2.79
C CYS A 52 -12.70 -0.51 -1.92
N HIS A 53 -12.89 -0.42 -0.60
CA HIS A 53 -11.78 -0.20 0.32
C HIS A 53 -10.80 -1.37 0.33
N ALA A 54 -11.29 -2.60 0.40
CA ALA A 54 -10.43 -3.78 0.43
C ALA A 54 -9.58 -3.90 -0.84
N LYS A 55 -10.12 -3.60 -2.02
CA LYS A 55 -9.39 -3.59 -3.30
C LYS A 55 -8.29 -2.54 -3.30
N SER A 56 -8.58 -1.35 -2.81
CA SER A 56 -7.58 -0.28 -2.69
C SER A 56 -6.46 -0.62 -1.70
N CYS A 57 -6.78 -1.28 -0.58
CA CYS A 57 -5.82 -1.53 0.49
C CYS A 57 -5.00 -2.81 0.30
N TRP A 58 -5.62 -3.85 -0.25
CA TRP A 58 -5.05 -5.20 -0.37
C TRP A 58 -4.80 -5.64 -1.83
N GLY A 59 -5.37 -4.94 -2.81
CA GLY A 59 -5.31 -5.29 -4.23
C GLY A 59 -6.47 -6.17 -4.69
N ASP A 60 -6.81 -6.07 -5.98
CA ASP A 60 -7.93 -6.82 -6.60
C ASP A 60 -7.75 -8.33 -6.54
N GLU A 61 -6.52 -8.82 -6.72
CA GLU A 61 -6.20 -10.25 -6.69
C GLU A 61 -6.45 -10.85 -5.31
N ALA A 62 -6.01 -10.17 -4.24
CA ALA A 62 -6.23 -10.61 -2.86
C ALA A 62 -7.72 -10.65 -2.51
N VAL A 63 -8.48 -9.62 -2.90
CA VAL A 63 -9.93 -9.58 -2.69
C VAL A 63 -10.64 -10.70 -3.43
N SER A 64 -10.25 -10.96 -4.67
CA SER A 64 -10.84 -12.03 -5.49
C SER A 64 -10.56 -13.41 -4.89
N ALA A 65 -9.34 -13.67 -4.44
CA ALA A 65 -8.97 -14.92 -3.77
C ALA A 65 -9.77 -15.17 -2.49
N VAL A 66 -9.98 -14.13 -1.68
CA VAL A 66 -10.80 -14.23 -0.46
C VAL A 66 -12.28 -14.43 -0.77
N GLN A 67 -12.82 -13.79 -1.80
CA GLN A 67 -14.20 -14.01 -2.24
C GLN A 67 -14.46 -15.44 -2.72
N GLN A 68 -13.45 -16.09 -3.29
CA GLN A 68 -13.51 -17.50 -3.70
C GLN A 68 -13.28 -18.47 -2.52
N SER A 69 -12.80 -17.98 -1.38
CA SER A 69 -12.58 -18.81 -0.20
C SER A 69 -13.90 -19.21 0.46
N LYS A 70 -14.04 -20.49 0.79
CA LYS A 70 -15.23 -21.03 1.48
C LYS A 70 -15.21 -20.82 3.00
N SER A 71 -14.06 -20.42 3.58
CA SER A 71 -13.87 -20.31 5.03
C SER A 71 -13.28 -18.95 5.39
N LEU A 72 -14.05 -18.19 6.16
CA LEU A 72 -13.69 -16.85 6.63
C LEU A 72 -12.49 -16.90 7.58
N ASP A 73 -12.41 -17.88 8.48
CA ASP A 73 -11.31 -18.02 9.42
C ASP A 73 -9.99 -18.35 8.73
N LYS A 74 -10.02 -19.23 7.73
CA LYS A 74 -8.84 -19.51 6.89
C LYS A 74 -8.40 -18.27 6.12
N ALA A 75 -9.34 -17.46 5.62
CA ALA A 75 -9.01 -16.20 4.95
C ALA A 75 -8.37 -15.20 5.93
N ARG A 76 -8.90 -15.06 7.15
CA ARG A 76 -8.30 -14.22 8.21
C ARG A 76 -6.89 -14.70 8.58
N GLU A 77 -6.69 -16.00 8.72
CA GLU A 77 -5.38 -16.58 9.02
C GLU A 77 -4.38 -16.30 7.90
N ALA A 78 -4.79 -16.47 6.63
CA ALA A 78 -3.96 -16.15 5.47
C ALA A 78 -3.58 -14.66 5.43
N ILE A 79 -4.54 -13.76 5.64
CA ILE A 79 -4.31 -12.31 5.72
C ILE A 79 -3.33 -11.97 6.85
N ARG A 80 -3.48 -12.59 8.02
CA ARG A 80 -2.58 -12.41 9.17
C ARG A 80 -1.16 -12.93 8.89
N LYS A 81 -1.02 -14.05 8.17
CA LYS A 81 0.26 -14.63 7.74
C LYS A 81 0.97 -13.78 6.69
N ILE A 82 0.23 -13.20 5.75
CA ILE A 82 0.77 -12.29 4.73
C ILE A 82 1.34 -11.04 5.41
N GLY A 83 0.63 -10.52 6.42
CA GLY A 83 1.11 -9.47 7.31
C GLY A 83 1.36 -8.12 6.61
N LYS A 84 1.56 -7.07 7.42
CA LYS A 84 1.90 -5.70 7.02
C LYS A 84 3.32 -5.62 6.40
N LYS A 85 3.60 -6.33 5.31
CA LYS A 85 4.86 -6.13 4.56
C LYS A 85 4.70 -4.97 3.58
N SER A 86 4.68 -3.76 4.16
CA SER A 86 5.35 -2.51 3.74
C SER A 86 5.50 -2.09 2.26
N GLN A 87 4.77 -2.67 1.31
CA GLN A 87 4.86 -2.32 -0.12
C GLN A 87 3.58 -1.63 -0.62
N SER A 88 2.41 -2.09 -0.15
CA SER A 88 1.12 -1.73 -0.76
C SER A 88 0.71 -0.27 -0.56
N LYS A 89 1.07 0.37 0.55
CA LYS A 89 0.64 1.75 0.84
C LYS A 89 1.26 2.79 -0.08
N LEU A 90 2.56 2.68 -0.36
CA LEU A 90 3.25 3.62 -1.24
C LEU A 90 2.89 3.36 -2.71
N THR A 91 2.87 2.09 -3.14
CA THR A 91 2.46 1.72 -4.50
C THR A 91 1.00 2.12 -4.76
N ALA A 92 0.09 1.96 -3.79
CA ALA A 92 -1.29 2.42 -3.93
C ALA A 92 -1.41 3.95 -3.95
N ALA A 93 -0.65 4.67 -3.11
CA ALA A 93 -0.61 6.13 -3.09
C ALA A 93 0.03 6.74 -4.35
N LEU A 94 0.80 5.96 -5.11
CA LEU A 94 1.48 6.42 -6.32
C LEU A 94 0.78 5.96 -7.60
N ARG A 95 -0.06 4.91 -7.55
CA ARG A 95 -1.02 4.58 -8.63
C ARG A 95 -2.07 5.68 -8.84
N THR A 96 -2.38 6.47 -7.81
CA THR A 96 -3.24 7.66 -7.94
C THR A 96 -2.54 8.85 -8.58
N VAL A 97 -1.20 8.87 -8.61
CA VAL A 97 -0.39 9.86 -9.33
C VAL A 97 -0.32 9.43 -10.80
N LYS A 98 -1.42 9.66 -11.54
CA LYS A 98 -1.46 9.51 -13.01
C LYS A 98 -0.34 10.38 -13.61
N GLY A 99 0.70 9.75 -14.16
CA GLY A 99 1.70 10.42 -15.01
C GLY A 99 3.17 10.11 -14.74
N TRP A 100 3.54 9.44 -13.64
CA TRP A 100 4.97 9.12 -13.41
C TRP A 100 5.49 7.97 -14.29
N ALA A 101 4.60 7.11 -14.79
CA ALA A 101 5.01 5.84 -15.37
C ALA A 101 5.75 5.94 -16.73
N GLU A 102 5.63 7.02 -17.51
CA GLU A 102 6.07 6.98 -18.93
C GLU A 102 6.69 8.27 -19.48
N SER A 103 6.91 9.30 -18.66
CA SER A 103 7.50 10.56 -19.13
C SER A 103 8.96 10.69 -18.69
N PHE A 104 9.90 10.43 -19.60
CA PHE A 104 11.33 10.68 -19.34
C PHE A 104 11.64 12.16 -19.54
N SER A 105 12.27 12.78 -18.53
CA SER A 105 12.81 14.12 -18.68
C SER A 105 14.12 14.08 -19.47
N THR A 106 14.29 15.02 -20.39
CA THR A 106 15.58 15.28 -21.05
C THR A 106 16.57 15.97 -20.12
N GLN A 107 16.08 16.57 -19.03
CA GLN A 107 16.90 17.21 -18.00
C GLN A 107 17.44 16.16 -17.02
N PRO A 108 18.70 16.27 -16.58
CA PRO A 108 19.23 15.44 -15.49
C PRO A 108 18.39 15.60 -14.21
N PRO A 109 18.12 14.52 -13.47
CA PRO A 109 17.38 14.61 -12.22
C PRO A 109 18.18 15.36 -11.16
N THR A 110 17.49 16.10 -10.29
CA THR A 110 18.13 16.79 -9.17
C THR A 110 18.69 15.78 -8.16
N LYS A 111 19.68 16.20 -7.35
CA LYS A 111 20.24 15.39 -6.25
C LYS A 111 19.15 14.80 -5.34
N LYS A 112 18.16 15.62 -4.97
CA LYS A 112 17.05 15.20 -4.11
C LYS A 112 16.16 14.15 -4.79
N SER A 113 15.88 14.34 -6.09
CA SER A 113 15.11 13.37 -6.88
C SER A 113 15.84 12.02 -6.96
N ILE A 114 17.16 12.03 -7.19
CA ILE A 114 17.98 10.81 -7.23
C ILE A 114 17.88 10.06 -5.90
N CYS A 115 18.12 10.75 -4.77
CA CYS A 115 18.01 10.17 -3.43
C CYS A 115 16.66 9.48 -3.20
N VAL A 116 15.55 10.19 -3.43
CA VAL A 116 14.19 9.67 -3.20
C VAL A 116 13.88 8.50 -4.12
N VAL A 117 14.21 8.58 -5.41
CA VAL A 117 13.93 7.51 -6.37
C VAL A 117 14.77 6.27 -6.06
N THR A 118 16.05 6.42 -5.72
CA THR A 118 16.90 5.29 -5.34
C THR A 118 16.42 4.64 -4.04
N ALA A 119 16.10 5.41 -3.00
CA ALA A 119 15.55 4.89 -1.74
C ALA A 119 14.25 4.13 -1.96
N ARG A 120 13.38 4.68 -2.81
CA ARG A 120 12.15 4.02 -3.21
C ARG A 120 12.41 2.70 -3.94
N TRP A 121 13.24 2.71 -4.99
CA TRP A 121 13.55 1.51 -5.77
C TRP A 121 14.17 0.40 -4.92
N VAL A 122 15.14 0.74 -4.06
CA VAL A 122 15.80 -0.21 -3.17
C VAL A 122 14.80 -0.83 -2.18
N SER A 123 13.85 -0.03 -1.68
CA SER A 123 12.80 -0.53 -0.78
C SER A 123 11.79 -1.39 -1.51
N GLU A 124 11.27 -0.91 -2.65
CA GLU A 124 10.22 -1.59 -3.43
C GLU A 124 10.69 -2.94 -3.96
N ALA A 125 11.93 -3.01 -4.48
CA ALA A 125 12.49 -4.25 -5.00
C ALA A 125 13.25 -5.09 -3.94
N ALA A 126 13.19 -4.69 -2.66
CA ALA A 126 13.88 -5.35 -1.55
C ALA A 126 15.39 -5.58 -1.80
N HIS A 127 16.05 -4.60 -2.42
CA HIS A 127 17.49 -4.67 -2.67
C HIS A 127 18.31 -4.33 -1.41
N PRO A 128 19.53 -4.86 -1.28
CA PRO A 128 20.48 -4.40 -0.26
C PRO A 128 20.88 -2.94 -0.51
N PHE A 129 21.03 -2.13 0.55
CA PHE A 129 21.51 -0.75 0.42
C PHE A 129 22.89 -0.64 -0.24
N ARG A 130 23.71 -1.71 -0.14
CA ARG A 130 25.03 -1.80 -0.78
C ARG A 130 24.95 -1.79 -2.32
N LEU A 131 23.77 -1.99 -2.92
CA LEU A 131 23.59 -1.95 -4.39
C LEU A 131 24.17 -0.67 -5.01
N VAL A 132 24.05 0.49 -4.34
CA VAL A 132 24.59 1.77 -4.87
C VAL A 132 26.12 1.84 -4.88
N GLU A 133 26.78 0.91 -4.21
CA GLU A 133 28.24 0.76 -4.19
C GLU A 133 28.77 -0.18 -5.28
N ASP A 134 27.88 -0.94 -5.93
CA ASP A 134 28.23 -1.89 -6.98
C ASP A 134 28.88 -1.20 -8.20
N CYS A 135 29.91 -1.84 -8.78
CA CYS A 135 30.67 -1.26 -9.88
C CYS A 135 29.83 -1.13 -11.16
N CYS A 136 29.02 -2.15 -11.50
CA CYS A 136 28.16 -2.13 -12.68
C CYS A 136 27.04 -1.10 -12.52
N TYR A 137 26.44 -1.00 -11.32
CA TYR A 137 25.46 0.04 -11.03
C TYR A 137 26.07 1.45 -11.20
N ARG A 138 27.24 1.69 -10.61
CA ARG A 138 27.92 3.00 -10.71
C ARG A 138 28.31 3.35 -12.13
N TRP A 139 28.76 2.36 -12.90
CA TRP A 139 29.04 2.52 -14.32
C TRP A 139 27.78 2.94 -15.08
N LEU A 140 26.68 2.22 -14.94
CA LEU A 140 25.40 2.55 -15.58
C LEU A 140 24.87 3.95 -15.23
N GLN A 141 25.02 4.38 -13.97
CA GLN A 141 24.57 5.71 -13.56
C GLN A 141 25.45 6.85 -14.09
N ARG A 142 26.72 6.58 -14.40
CA ARG A 142 27.69 7.59 -14.88
C ARG A 142 27.93 7.53 -16.39
N GLU A 143 27.53 6.47 -17.06
CA GLU A 143 27.70 6.33 -18.50
C GLU A 143 26.95 7.46 -19.23
N GLY A 144 27.68 8.23 -20.03
CA GLY A 144 27.19 9.47 -20.64
C GLY A 144 26.91 10.64 -19.67
N ARG A 145 27.11 10.48 -18.35
CA ARG A 145 26.89 11.49 -17.31
C ARG A 145 27.92 11.40 -16.16
N PRO A 146 29.21 11.74 -16.38
CA PRO A 146 30.27 11.49 -15.40
C PRO A 146 30.10 12.21 -14.06
N THR A 147 29.47 13.39 -14.08
CA THR A 147 29.22 14.25 -12.91
C THR A 147 27.93 13.90 -12.17
N GLN A 148 27.19 12.87 -12.63
CA GLN A 148 25.96 12.43 -12.00
C GLN A 148 26.19 12.04 -10.54
N TYR A 149 25.36 12.58 -9.66
CA TYR A 149 25.40 12.23 -8.24
C TYR A 149 24.87 10.80 -8.03
N ILE A 150 25.55 10.03 -7.18
CA ILE A 150 25.10 8.71 -6.72
C ILE A 150 25.07 8.76 -5.18
N PRO A 151 23.96 8.41 -4.54
CA PRO A 151 23.86 8.41 -3.09
C PRO A 151 24.73 7.30 -2.46
N SER A 152 25.18 7.52 -1.23
CA SER A 152 25.83 6.46 -0.44
C SER A 152 24.78 5.50 0.14
N LYS A 153 25.20 4.31 0.56
CA LYS A 153 24.30 3.34 1.22
C LYS A 153 23.67 3.91 2.50
N GLU A 154 24.39 4.75 3.23
CA GLU A 154 23.90 5.42 4.45
C GLU A 154 22.81 6.43 4.09
N THR A 155 23.02 7.22 3.02
CA THR A 155 22.01 8.16 2.53
C THR A 155 20.74 7.41 2.14
N VAL A 156 20.88 6.32 1.37
CA VAL A 156 19.74 5.47 1.00
C VAL A 156 19.06 4.92 2.26
N SER A 157 19.79 4.38 3.23
CA SER A 157 19.22 3.86 4.47
C SER A 157 18.46 4.93 5.27
N HIS A 158 18.99 6.15 5.36
CA HIS A 158 18.34 7.28 6.03
C HIS A 158 17.07 7.72 5.30
N ASP A 159 17.13 7.83 3.97
CA ASP A 159 15.98 8.21 3.14
C ASP A 159 14.89 7.15 3.21
N VAL A 160 15.23 5.86 3.18
CA VAL A 160 14.26 4.77 3.39
C VAL A 160 13.62 4.87 4.76
N LYS A 161 14.40 5.12 5.81
CA LYS A 161 13.86 5.34 7.15
C LYS A 161 12.86 6.50 7.15
N HIS A 162 13.22 7.63 6.55
CA HIS A 162 12.36 8.81 6.49
C HIS A 162 11.09 8.60 5.63
N LEU A 163 11.15 7.76 4.60
CA LEU A 163 10.00 7.50 3.71
C LEU A 163 9.00 6.50 4.30
N TYR A 164 9.46 5.55 5.12
CA TYR A 164 8.66 4.39 5.52
C TYR A 164 8.50 4.17 7.04
N GLN A 165 9.23 4.88 7.90
CA GLN A 165 9.06 4.86 9.36
C GLN A 165 8.52 6.21 9.84
#